data_AF-A0A1I1VAJ6-F1
#
_entry.id   AF-A0A1I1VAJ6-F1
#
_cell.length_a   1.000
_cell.length_b   1.000
_cell.length_c   1.000
_cell.angle_alpha   90.00
_cell.angle_beta   90.00
_cell.angle_gamma   90.00
#
_symmetry.space_group_name_H-M   'P 1'
#
loop_
_entity.id
_entity.type
_entity.pdbx_description
1 polymer ?
#
loop_
_entity_poly.entity_id
_entity_poly.type
_entity_poly.pdbx_seq_one_letter_code
_entity_poly.pdbx_strand_id
1 'polypeptide(L)'
;MRTSATFVSLTLLAACGDGEEAFTQPEILTDQSGAVFGWECDDDGRCRLSLLDGSPPLPVDDCGPKLEPGYSYSWNHMIELSAVCADSQGWVSFARLGRFVVCESDSDCPLIGDDAYECNAGFCKNSDQAESFDDLPNRWAMEQICLGHIPRYEPYEPSPELAAAIDEACPGGPNDPCPSLPAGCPDPRG
;
A
#
# COMPACT_ATOMS: atom_id res chain seq x y z
N MET A 1 -44.08 2.51 47.70
CA MET A 1 -42.79 2.10 48.30
C MET A 1 -42.02 1.21 47.33
N ARG A 2 -41.12 1.81 46.55
CA ARG A 2 -39.75 1.37 46.26
C ARG A 2 -39.16 2.41 45.31
N THR A 3 -37.88 2.64 45.49
CA THR A 3 -37.20 3.92 45.37
C THR A 3 -36.06 3.75 44.36
N SER A 4 -35.93 4.68 43.40
CA SER A 4 -34.71 5.02 42.64
C SER A 4 -34.07 3.91 41.77
N ALA A 5 -33.30 4.16 40.72
CA ALA A 5 -32.49 5.32 40.39
C ALA A 5 -32.35 5.53 38.87
N THR A 6 -32.33 6.79 38.47
CA THR A 6 -31.95 7.30 37.15
C THR A 6 -30.44 7.17 36.97
N PHE A 7 -29.96 6.49 35.93
CA PHE A 7 -28.58 6.57 35.48
C PHE A 7 -28.47 7.65 34.40
N VAL A 8 -28.00 8.84 34.80
CA VAL A 8 -27.47 9.85 33.88
C VAL A 8 -25.98 9.58 33.78
N SER A 9 -25.52 9.01 32.67
CA SER A 9 -24.10 8.98 32.34
C SER A 9 -23.84 10.10 31.33
N LEU A 10 -23.53 11.26 31.88
CA LEU A 10 -23.07 12.44 31.14
C LEU A 10 -21.53 12.31 31.06
N THR A 11 -21.00 11.85 29.95
CA THR A 11 -19.56 11.95 29.68
C THR A 11 -19.35 13.13 28.75
N LEU A 12 -19.28 14.34 29.33
CA LEU A 12 -18.67 15.49 28.67
C LEU A 12 -17.16 15.27 28.67
N LEU A 13 -16.60 14.94 27.50
CA LEU A 13 -15.22 15.28 27.17
C LEU A 13 -15.28 16.48 26.23
N ALA A 14 -15.38 17.67 26.81
CA ALA A 14 -14.99 18.89 26.13
C ALA A 14 -13.49 19.08 26.37
N ALA A 15 -12.68 18.91 25.33
CA ALA A 15 -11.35 19.49 25.25
C ALA A 15 -11.33 20.41 24.03
N CYS A 16 -11.18 21.70 24.31
CA CYS A 16 -10.89 22.73 23.32
C CYS A 16 -9.40 22.66 22.94
N GLY A 17 -9.09 22.74 21.66
CA GLY A 17 -7.75 22.96 21.11
C GLY A 17 -7.88 23.21 19.62
N ASP A 18 -7.26 24.28 19.14
CA ASP A 18 -7.34 24.80 17.77
C ASP A 18 -7.11 23.74 16.68
N GLY A 19 -7.82 23.89 15.57
CA GLY A 19 -8.01 22.85 14.57
C GLY A 19 -6.72 22.40 13.88
N GLU A 20 -6.28 21.22 14.24
CA GLU A 20 -5.69 20.23 13.35
C GLU A 20 -6.57 18.98 13.54
N GLU A 21 -7.32 18.57 12.51
CA GLU A 21 -7.98 17.28 12.56
C GLU A 21 -6.88 16.24 12.76
N ALA A 22 -6.88 15.56 13.91
CA ALA A 22 -5.92 14.51 14.19
C ALA A 22 -6.09 13.44 13.10
N PHE A 23 -5.11 13.36 12.20
CA PHE A 23 -5.08 12.32 11.18
C PHE A 23 -5.25 10.96 11.85
N THR A 24 -6.27 10.22 11.44
CA THR A 24 -6.56 8.90 11.99
C THR A 24 -5.97 7.86 11.06
N GLN A 25 -5.01 7.07 11.54
CA GLN A 25 -4.43 5.96 10.79
C GLN A 25 -5.53 4.95 10.41
N PRO A 26 -5.54 4.43 9.18
CA PRO A 26 -6.43 3.32 8.83
C PRO A 26 -5.99 2.06 9.60
N GLU A 27 -6.94 1.26 10.08
CA GLU A 27 -6.65 -0.02 10.73
C GLU A 27 -6.36 -1.13 9.71
N ILE A 28 -6.74 -0.90 8.44
CA ILE A 28 -6.61 -1.86 7.35
C ILE A 28 -6.05 -1.18 6.10
N LEU A 29 -5.24 -1.93 5.33
CA LEU A 29 -4.85 -1.56 3.97
C LEU A 29 -5.36 -2.61 3.00
N THR A 30 -5.76 -2.17 1.81
CA THR A 30 -6.16 -3.06 0.71
C THR A 30 -5.19 -2.91 -0.43
N ASP A 31 -4.76 -4.01 -1.05
CA ASP A 31 -3.92 -3.97 -2.25
C ASP A 31 -4.74 -4.05 -3.55
N GLN A 32 -4.10 -3.84 -4.68
CA GLN A 32 -4.71 -3.92 -6.02
C GLN A 32 -5.38 -5.26 -6.37
N SER A 33 -5.09 -6.35 -5.64
CA SER A 33 -5.77 -7.64 -5.82
C SER A 33 -7.04 -7.77 -4.98
N GLY A 34 -7.34 -6.77 -4.15
CA GLY A 34 -8.43 -6.79 -3.18
C GLY A 34 -8.05 -7.49 -1.87
N ALA A 35 -6.77 -7.79 -1.66
CA ALA A 35 -6.34 -8.46 -0.46
C ALA A 35 -6.16 -7.45 0.68
N VAL A 36 -6.57 -7.86 1.88
CA VAL A 36 -6.65 -6.97 3.05
C VAL A 36 -5.55 -7.31 4.04
N PHE A 37 -4.94 -6.29 4.62
CA PHE A 37 -3.87 -6.38 5.62
C PHE A 37 -4.24 -5.53 6.83
N GLY A 38 -3.91 -5.98 8.03
CA GLY A 38 -3.99 -5.14 9.21
C GLY A 38 -2.80 -4.16 9.22
N TRP A 39 -3.06 -2.93 9.65
CA TRP A 39 -2.08 -1.86 9.68
C TRP A 39 -2.03 -1.24 11.07
N GLU A 40 -0.87 -1.35 11.71
CA GLU A 40 -0.66 -0.85 13.06
C GLU A 40 0.64 -0.06 13.10
N CYS A 41 0.57 1.22 13.48
CA CYS A 41 1.74 2.07 13.71
C CYS A 41 1.90 2.34 15.20
N ASP A 42 3.15 2.35 15.68
CA ASP A 42 3.46 2.84 17.01
C ASP A 42 3.61 4.37 17.04
N ASP A 43 3.74 4.93 18.24
CA ASP A 43 3.91 6.38 18.47
C ASP A 43 5.19 6.94 17.82
N ASP A 44 6.16 6.08 17.47
CA ASP A 44 7.39 6.46 16.77
C ASP A 44 7.21 6.43 15.23
N GLY A 45 5.98 6.20 14.75
CA GLY A 45 5.66 6.12 13.32
C GLY A 45 6.12 4.82 12.65
N ARG A 46 6.51 3.80 13.42
CA ARG A 46 6.88 2.49 12.86
C ARG A 46 5.63 1.66 12.65
N CYS A 47 5.34 1.35 11.41
CA CYS A 47 4.17 0.58 11.03
C CYS A 47 4.48 -0.89 10.80
N ARG A 48 3.48 -1.74 11.02
CA ARG A 48 3.53 -3.18 10.82
C ARG A 48 2.31 -3.64 10.04
N LEU A 49 2.57 -4.56 9.10
CA LEU A 49 1.54 -5.32 8.42
C LEU A 49 1.25 -6.60 9.19
N SER A 50 -0.03 -6.91 9.36
CA SER A 50 -0.49 -8.21 9.81
C SER A 50 -1.38 -8.87 8.76
N LEU A 51 -1.30 -10.20 8.68
CA LEU A 51 -2.18 -10.99 7.82
C LEU A 51 -3.57 -11.06 8.44
N LEU A 52 -4.60 -10.76 7.65
CA LEU A 52 -5.99 -10.92 8.00
C LEU A 52 -6.66 -11.99 7.12
N ASP A 53 -7.84 -12.43 7.51
CA ASP A 53 -8.65 -13.31 6.65
C ASP A 53 -8.94 -12.59 5.32
N GLY A 54 -8.43 -13.14 4.22
CA GLY A 54 -8.51 -12.54 2.88
C GLY A 54 -7.19 -11.97 2.33
N SER A 55 -6.10 -11.92 3.11
CA SER A 55 -4.77 -11.65 2.59
C SER A 55 -4.36 -12.72 1.54
N PRO A 56 -3.51 -12.39 0.54
CA PRO A 56 -3.08 -13.38 -0.43
C PRO A 56 -2.23 -14.45 0.26
N PRO A 57 -2.22 -15.70 -0.23
CA PRO A 57 -1.27 -16.67 0.29
C PRO A 57 0.15 -16.16 0.02
N LEU A 58 0.96 -16.16 1.08
CA LEU A 58 2.39 -15.90 0.95
C LEU A 58 3.00 -16.94 0.00
N PRO A 59 3.99 -16.57 -0.84
CA PRO A 59 4.79 -17.53 -1.58
C PRO A 59 5.70 -18.29 -0.59
N VAL A 60 5.09 -19.19 0.18
CA VAL A 60 5.65 -19.90 1.35
C VAL A 60 6.73 -20.92 0.98
N ASP A 61 6.84 -21.31 -0.29
CA ASP A 61 7.72 -22.41 -0.71
C ASP A 61 9.16 -21.95 -0.99
N ASP A 62 9.40 -20.65 -1.17
CA ASP A 62 10.73 -20.10 -1.50
C ASP A 62 11.52 -19.59 -0.29
N CYS A 63 10.90 -19.47 0.89
CA CYS A 63 11.63 -19.13 2.09
C CYS A 63 12.46 -20.34 2.52
N GLY A 64 13.78 -20.24 2.32
CA GLY A 64 14.73 -21.24 2.79
C GLY A 64 14.53 -21.56 4.29
N PRO A 65 15.09 -22.67 4.80
CA PRO A 65 14.70 -23.30 6.07
C PRO A 65 14.93 -22.46 7.35
N LYS A 66 15.40 -21.22 7.23
CA LYS A 66 15.69 -20.29 8.33
C LYS A 66 14.95 -18.96 8.22
N LEU A 67 14.20 -18.75 7.13
CA LEU A 67 13.46 -17.52 6.90
C LEU A 67 11.97 -17.80 7.05
N GLU A 68 11.28 -16.89 7.71
CA GLU A 68 9.83 -16.92 7.85
C GLU A 68 9.20 -16.07 6.73
N PRO A 69 8.21 -16.59 6.00
CA PRO A 69 7.47 -15.83 5.01
C PRO A 69 6.61 -14.76 5.71
N GLY A 70 6.55 -13.58 5.13
CA GLY A 70 5.76 -12.46 5.63
C GLY A 70 5.51 -11.40 4.57
N TYR A 71 4.92 -10.28 4.98
CA TYR A 71 4.80 -9.10 4.14
C TYR A 71 5.60 -7.95 4.74
N SER A 72 6.17 -7.11 3.88
CA SER A 72 6.68 -5.80 4.22
C SER A 72 6.05 -4.76 3.31
N TYR A 73 6.31 -3.49 3.61
CA TYR A 73 5.97 -2.39 2.72
C TYR A 73 7.21 -1.58 2.36
N SER A 74 7.19 -1.00 1.16
CA SER A 74 8.03 0.12 0.75
C SER A 74 7.13 1.31 0.46
N TRP A 75 7.64 2.51 0.69
CA TRP A 75 6.87 3.74 0.51
C TRP A 75 7.74 4.81 -0.15
N ASN A 76 7.15 5.52 -1.10
CA ASN A 76 7.74 6.69 -1.76
C ASN A 76 6.59 7.53 -2.38
N HIS A 77 6.46 7.56 -3.71
CA HIS A 77 5.29 8.16 -4.37
C HIS A 77 4.00 7.39 -4.09
N MET A 78 4.09 6.06 -4.04
CA MET A 78 3.02 5.13 -3.72
C MET A 78 3.49 4.17 -2.63
N ILE A 79 2.53 3.52 -1.96
CA ILE A 79 2.81 2.47 -0.97
C ILE A 79 2.71 1.12 -1.66
N GLU A 80 3.79 0.34 -1.60
CA GLU A 80 3.89 -1.00 -2.17
C GLU A 80 3.95 -2.04 -1.04
N LEU A 81 3.05 -3.02 -1.08
CA LEU A 81 3.04 -4.18 -0.20
C LEU A 81 3.70 -5.36 -0.92
N SER A 82 4.77 -5.89 -0.35
CA SER A 82 5.58 -6.94 -0.96
C SER A 82 5.73 -8.15 -0.06
N ALA A 83 5.69 -9.35 -0.64
CA ALA A 83 6.07 -10.56 0.07
C ALA A 83 7.55 -10.49 0.43
N VAL A 84 7.91 -11.03 1.60
CA VAL A 84 9.28 -11.13 2.09
C VAL A 84 9.56 -12.48 2.69
N CYS A 85 10.83 -12.85 2.70
CA CYS A 85 11.37 -13.86 3.60
C CYS A 85 12.25 -13.15 4.64
N ALA A 86 11.92 -13.27 5.92
CA ALA A 86 12.56 -12.53 7.01
C ALA A 86 13.11 -13.45 8.11
N ASP A 87 14.17 -13.01 8.78
CA ASP A 87 14.65 -13.58 10.03
C ASP A 87 15.08 -12.49 11.01
N SER A 88 15.75 -12.88 12.11
CA SER A 88 16.24 -11.92 13.11
C SER A 88 17.33 -10.96 12.61
N GLN A 89 17.93 -11.20 11.45
CA GLN A 89 19.05 -10.44 10.89
C GLN A 89 18.62 -9.53 9.74
N GLY A 90 17.46 -9.76 9.12
CA GLY A 90 16.93 -8.91 8.06
C GLY A 90 15.83 -9.58 7.25
N TRP A 91 15.55 -9.04 6.07
CA TRP A 91 14.57 -9.60 5.13
C TRP A 91 15.03 -9.47 3.68
N VAL A 92 14.51 -10.34 2.83
CA VAL A 92 14.62 -10.27 1.37
C VAL A 92 13.23 -10.01 0.82
N SER A 93 13.08 -8.99 -0.02
CA SER A 93 11.81 -8.63 -0.66
C SER A 93 11.70 -9.18 -2.07
N PHE A 94 10.52 -9.70 -2.40
CA PHE A 94 10.14 -10.09 -3.74
C PHE A 94 9.39 -8.93 -4.41
N ALA A 95 10.09 -7.84 -4.72
CA ALA A 95 9.49 -6.61 -5.28
C ALA A 95 8.65 -6.85 -6.54
N ARG A 96 8.94 -7.89 -7.34
CA ARG A 96 8.10 -8.27 -8.49
C ARG A 96 6.73 -8.79 -8.12
N LEU A 97 6.57 -9.27 -6.89
CA LEU A 97 5.29 -9.68 -6.33
C LEU A 97 4.57 -8.53 -5.62
N GLY A 98 5.21 -7.35 -5.54
CA GLY A 98 4.69 -6.16 -4.91
C GLY A 98 3.41 -5.65 -5.57
N ARG A 99 2.46 -5.20 -4.76
CA ARG A 99 1.19 -4.59 -5.17
C ARG A 99 1.01 -3.27 -4.44
N PHE A 100 0.45 -2.28 -5.13
CA PHE A 100 0.20 -0.99 -4.51
C PHE A 100 -1.03 -1.02 -3.60
N VAL A 101 -1.02 -0.15 -2.59
CA VAL A 101 -2.19 0.12 -1.76
C VAL A 101 -3.22 0.90 -2.56
N VAL A 102 -4.47 0.42 -2.52
CA VAL A 102 -5.63 1.05 -3.15
C VAL A 102 -6.53 1.71 -2.13
N CYS A 103 -7.35 2.66 -2.58
CA CYS A 103 -8.23 3.46 -1.75
C CYS A 103 -9.53 3.81 -2.47
N GLU A 104 -10.57 4.12 -1.70
CA GLU A 104 -11.79 4.78 -2.20
C GLU A 104 -11.83 6.25 -1.76
N SER A 105 -11.14 6.58 -0.68
CA SER A 105 -11.10 7.91 -0.04
C SER A 105 -9.78 8.15 0.69
N ASP A 106 -9.48 9.40 1.02
CA ASP A 106 -8.23 9.77 1.73
C ASP A 106 -8.09 9.07 3.09
N SER A 107 -9.21 8.71 3.75
CA SER A 107 -9.18 7.99 5.03
C SER A 107 -8.69 6.54 4.92
N ASP A 108 -8.59 6.00 3.70
CA ASP A 108 -8.02 4.66 3.47
C ASP A 108 -6.49 4.71 3.37
N CYS A 109 -5.91 5.90 3.23
CA CYS A 109 -4.48 6.10 3.06
C CYS A 109 -3.80 6.39 4.40
N PRO A 110 -2.64 5.79 4.68
CA PRO A 110 -1.96 5.97 5.95
C PRO A 110 -1.02 7.18 5.97
N LEU A 111 -0.59 7.53 7.17
CA LEU A 111 0.55 8.41 7.42
C LEU A 111 1.76 7.54 7.78
N ILE A 112 2.88 7.70 7.08
CA ILE A 112 4.09 6.90 7.32
C ILE A 112 5.21 7.83 7.78
N GLY A 113 5.48 7.87 9.08
CA GLY A 113 6.34 8.93 9.63
C GLY A 113 5.68 10.29 9.43
N ASP A 114 6.36 11.19 8.70
CA ASP A 114 5.84 12.51 8.33
C ASP A 114 5.18 12.53 6.93
N ASP A 115 5.20 11.40 6.20
CA ASP A 115 4.68 11.29 4.83
C ASP A 115 3.18 11.01 4.85
N ALA A 116 2.37 12.00 4.46
CA ALA A 116 0.92 11.85 4.29
C ALA A 116 0.59 11.35 2.88
N TYR A 117 -0.35 10.40 2.79
CA TYR A 117 -0.84 9.89 1.52
C TYR A 117 -2.31 10.26 1.35
N GLU A 118 -2.67 10.62 0.11
CA GLU A 118 -4.02 10.98 -0.30
C GLU A 118 -4.51 9.98 -1.34
N CYS A 119 -5.83 9.80 -1.41
CA CYS A 119 -6.43 8.91 -2.38
C CYS A 119 -6.55 9.58 -3.73
N ASN A 120 -5.79 9.09 -4.70
CA ASN A 120 -5.80 9.61 -6.05
C ASN A 120 -5.90 8.47 -7.05
N ALA A 121 -6.97 8.52 -7.86
CA ALA A 121 -7.26 7.51 -8.87
C ALA A 121 -7.33 6.07 -8.33
N GLY A 122 -7.76 5.91 -7.09
CA GLY A 122 -7.83 4.62 -6.42
C GLY A 122 -6.51 4.12 -5.85
N PHE A 123 -5.47 4.95 -5.76
CA PHE A 123 -4.19 4.63 -5.13
C PHE A 123 -3.84 5.64 -4.03
N CYS A 124 -3.19 5.16 -2.98
CA CYS A 124 -2.59 6.04 -1.98
C CYS A 124 -1.29 6.63 -2.49
N LYS A 125 -1.28 7.95 -2.71
CA LYS A 125 -0.14 8.69 -3.29
C LYS A 125 0.31 9.83 -2.38
N ASN A 126 1.61 10.08 -2.34
CA ASN A 126 2.21 11.18 -1.60
C ASN A 126 2.56 12.32 -2.55
N SER A 127 1.92 13.48 -2.39
CA SER A 127 2.11 14.68 -3.23
C SER A 127 3.41 15.43 -2.97
N ASP A 128 4.05 15.19 -1.83
CA ASP A 128 5.24 15.91 -1.38
C ASP A 128 6.55 15.23 -1.80
N GLN A 129 6.48 14.01 -2.34
CA GLN A 129 7.64 13.30 -2.87
C GLN A 129 7.99 13.79 -4.30
N ALA A 130 9.28 13.69 -4.66
CA ALA A 130 9.90 14.46 -5.77
C ALA A 130 9.44 14.13 -7.21
N GLU A 131 8.60 13.11 -7.40
CA GLU A 131 7.87 12.87 -8.65
C GLU A 131 6.56 13.65 -8.54
N SER A 132 6.18 14.44 -9.56
CA SER A 132 4.96 15.24 -9.40
C SER A 132 3.76 14.32 -9.16
N PHE A 133 2.81 14.77 -8.35
CA PHE A 133 1.60 13.99 -8.02
C PHE A 133 0.92 13.38 -9.25
N ASP A 134 1.03 14.04 -10.40
CA ASP A 134 0.42 13.65 -11.67
C ASP A 134 1.33 12.85 -12.60
N ASP A 135 2.61 12.63 -12.26
CA ASP A 135 3.50 11.83 -13.07
C ASP A 135 3.11 10.35 -13.01
N LEU A 136 3.20 9.70 -14.17
CA LEU A 136 3.12 8.25 -14.24
C LEU A 136 4.41 7.64 -13.68
N PRO A 137 4.32 6.45 -13.08
CA PRO A 137 5.49 5.80 -12.51
C PRO A 137 6.51 5.42 -13.58
N ASN A 138 7.71 5.07 -13.13
CA ASN A 138 8.72 4.45 -13.98
C ASN A 138 8.31 3.04 -14.47
N ARG A 139 9.13 2.47 -15.36
CA ARG A 139 8.88 1.17 -15.99
C ARG A 139 8.61 0.03 -15.00
N TRP A 140 9.32 -0.03 -13.87
CA TRP A 140 9.17 -1.11 -12.89
C TRP A 140 7.84 -1.03 -12.15
N ALA A 141 7.48 0.16 -11.69
CA ALA A 141 6.20 0.40 -11.06
C ALA A 141 5.04 0.30 -12.07
N MET A 142 5.26 0.62 -13.35
CA MET A 142 4.26 0.42 -14.42
C MET A 142 3.87 -1.06 -14.56
N GLU A 143 4.85 -1.97 -14.51
CA GLU A 143 4.60 -3.42 -14.52
C GLU A 143 3.72 -3.84 -13.33
N GLN A 144 4.01 -3.33 -12.13
CA GLN A 144 3.19 -3.59 -10.94
C GLN A 144 1.78 -3.01 -11.05
N ILE A 145 1.61 -1.80 -11.60
CA ILE A 145 0.29 -1.21 -11.86
C ILE A 145 -0.55 -2.12 -12.76
N CYS A 146 0.01 -2.50 -13.91
CA CYS A 146 -0.69 -3.31 -14.91
C CYS A 146 -1.07 -4.71 -14.39
N LEU A 147 -0.24 -5.28 -13.52
CA LEU A 147 -0.39 -6.65 -13.01
C LEU A 147 -0.95 -6.73 -11.59
N GLY A 148 -1.30 -5.59 -11.00
CA GLY A 148 -1.68 -5.49 -9.59
C GLY A 148 -2.88 -6.33 -9.18
N HIS A 149 -3.71 -6.76 -10.13
CA HIS A 149 -4.88 -7.63 -9.92
C HIS A 149 -4.62 -9.11 -10.26
N ILE A 150 -3.47 -9.44 -10.85
CA ILE A 150 -3.15 -10.79 -11.32
C ILE A 150 -2.36 -11.54 -10.23
N PRO A 151 -2.78 -12.73 -9.77
CA PRO A 151 -1.96 -13.58 -8.90
C PRO A 151 -0.60 -13.90 -9.56
N ARG A 152 0.51 -13.71 -8.84
CA ARG A 152 1.88 -13.93 -9.32
C ARG A 152 2.65 -14.79 -8.31
N TYR A 153 3.53 -15.65 -8.81
CA TYR A 153 4.42 -16.52 -8.03
C TYR A 153 5.78 -16.55 -8.73
N GLU A 154 6.87 -16.70 -7.98
CA GLU A 154 8.21 -16.79 -8.55
C GLU A 154 8.48 -18.20 -9.14
N PRO A 155 9.22 -18.31 -10.26
CA PRO A 155 9.69 -17.22 -11.11
C PRO A 155 8.52 -16.59 -11.91
N TYR A 156 8.38 -15.26 -11.83
CA TYR A 156 7.39 -14.54 -12.65
C TYR A 156 8.06 -13.79 -13.80
N GLU A 157 7.52 -14.00 -15.01
CA GLU A 157 7.83 -13.20 -16.19
C GLU A 157 6.53 -12.66 -16.80
N PRO A 158 6.44 -11.35 -17.12
CA PRO A 158 5.30 -10.81 -17.84
C PRO A 158 5.20 -11.43 -19.24
N SER A 159 3.98 -11.49 -19.81
CA SER A 159 3.84 -11.95 -21.19
C SER A 159 4.64 -11.04 -22.14
N PRO A 160 5.18 -11.56 -23.26
CA PRO A 160 5.88 -10.74 -24.23
C PRO A 160 5.05 -9.56 -24.75
N GLU A 161 3.72 -9.73 -24.86
CA GLU A 161 2.84 -8.64 -25.28
C GLU A 161 2.75 -7.52 -24.23
N LEU A 162 2.61 -7.87 -22.96
CA LEU A 162 2.57 -6.88 -21.88
C LEU A 162 3.93 -6.19 -21.72
N ALA A 163 5.02 -6.94 -21.78
CA ALA A 163 6.37 -6.39 -21.71
C ALA A 163 6.60 -5.37 -22.84
N ALA A 164 6.21 -5.71 -24.08
CA ALA A 164 6.33 -4.82 -25.22
C ALA A 164 5.45 -3.56 -25.07
N ALA A 165 4.21 -3.71 -24.56
CA ALA A 165 3.32 -2.58 -24.32
C ALA A 165 3.87 -1.62 -23.24
N ILE A 166 4.48 -2.16 -22.17
CA ILE A 166 5.16 -1.36 -21.14
C ILE A 166 6.38 -0.66 -21.73
N ASP A 167 7.21 -1.36 -22.50
CA ASP A 167 8.41 -0.78 -23.12
C ASP A 167 8.04 0.35 -24.12
N GLU A 168 6.95 0.20 -24.87
CA GLU A 168 6.41 1.24 -25.75
C GLU A 168 5.91 2.46 -24.95
N ALA A 169 5.25 2.22 -23.82
CA ALA A 169 4.72 3.26 -22.96
C ALA A 169 5.82 3.99 -22.16
N CYS A 170 6.97 3.34 -21.96
CA CYS A 170 8.10 3.79 -21.14
C CYS A 170 9.43 3.76 -21.94
N PRO A 171 9.58 4.55 -23.03
CA PRO A 171 10.75 4.49 -23.91
C PRO A 171 12.03 5.11 -23.31
N GLY A 172 11.94 5.72 -22.12
CA GLY A 172 13.06 6.30 -21.39
C GLY A 172 13.93 5.26 -20.69
N GLY A 173 14.78 5.73 -19.77
CA GLY A 173 15.50 4.86 -18.85
C GLY A 173 14.56 4.14 -17.88
N PRO A 174 15.00 3.04 -17.24
CA PRO A 174 14.17 2.24 -16.34
C PRO A 174 13.65 3.00 -15.11
N ASN A 175 14.26 4.14 -14.78
CA ASN A 175 13.88 4.99 -13.66
C ASN A 175 13.17 6.27 -14.12
N ASP A 176 13.05 6.52 -15.43
CA ASP A 176 12.36 7.69 -15.93
C ASP A 176 10.84 7.46 -15.84
N PRO A 177 10.03 8.47 -15.49
CA PRO A 177 8.58 8.35 -15.50
C PRO A 177 8.09 8.03 -16.92
N CYS A 178 7.09 7.14 -17.01
CA CYS A 178 6.56 6.74 -18.30
C CYS A 178 5.70 7.88 -18.91
N PRO A 179 5.89 8.27 -20.18
CA PRO A 179 5.06 9.31 -20.80
C PRO A 179 3.60 8.90 -21.03
N SER A 180 3.29 7.60 -20.98
CA SER A 180 1.94 7.09 -21.24
C SER A 180 1.66 5.81 -20.45
N LEU A 181 0.38 5.49 -20.32
CA LEU A 181 -0.12 4.29 -19.67
C LEU A 181 -0.44 3.23 -20.74
N PRO A 182 0.04 1.98 -20.63
CA PRO A 182 -0.37 0.91 -21.52
C PRO A 182 -1.88 0.67 -21.42
N ALA A 183 -2.51 0.29 -22.55
CA ALA A 183 -3.93 0.03 -22.58
C ALA A 183 -4.32 -1.12 -21.61
N GLY A 184 -5.35 -0.88 -20.79
CA GLY A 184 -5.87 -1.86 -19.83
C GLY A 184 -5.18 -1.83 -18.46
N CYS A 185 -4.12 -1.03 -18.29
CA CYS A 185 -3.58 -0.75 -16.96
C CYS A 185 -4.46 0.29 -16.25
N PRO A 186 -4.65 0.21 -14.93
CA PRO A 186 -5.30 1.26 -14.15
C PRO A 186 -4.53 2.59 -14.29
N ASP A 187 -5.22 3.71 -14.49
CA ASP A 187 -4.58 5.04 -14.51
C ASP A 187 -4.47 5.56 -13.08
N PRO A 188 -3.27 5.75 -12.52
CA PRO A 188 -3.09 6.26 -11.16
C PRO A 188 -3.30 7.78 -11.06
N ARG A 189 -3.83 8.46 -12.08
CA ARG A 189 -4.08 9.91 -12.08
C ARG A 189 -5.57 10.32 -12.08
N GLY A 190 -6.47 9.43 -12.48
CA GLY A 190 -7.93 9.61 -12.41
C GLY A 190 -8.64 9.50 -13.76
#